data_AF-A0A085N4I8-F1
#
_entry.id   AF-A0A085N4I8-F1
#
_cell.length_a   1.000
_cell.length_b   1.000
_cell.length_c   1.000
_cell.angle_alpha   90.00
_cell.angle_beta   90.00
_cell.angle_gamma   90.00
#
_symmetry.space_group_name_H-M   'P 1'
#
loop_
_entity.id
_entity.type
_entity.pdbx_description
1 polymer ?
#
loop_
_entity_poly.entity_id
_entity_poly.type
_entity_poly.pdbx_seq_one_letter_code
_entity_poly.pdbx_strand_id
1 'polypeptide(L)'
;MSDCCRGYHRLSREDYTHFRVNHSTNFVHPDDPEVHTPSVESLWAQVKRRNRGTRMSELDSYLCKFMWRHRVRPNEDPFDKILGDVATYWAPV
;
A
#
# COMPACT_ATOMS: atom_id res chain seq x y z
N MET A 1 6.79 1.20 -11.36
CA MET A 1 5.76 0.64 -12.24
C MET A 1 4.45 1.37 -11.99
N SER A 2 3.73 1.84 -13.03
CA SER A 2 2.49 2.62 -12.83
C SER A 2 1.46 2.48 -13.97
N ASP A 3 0.26 3.04 -13.74
CA ASP A 3 -0.91 3.14 -14.61
C ASP A 3 -0.78 4.16 -15.78
N CYS A 4 0.40 4.28 -16.39
CA CYS A 4 0.65 5.22 -17.49
C CYS A 4 0.41 6.72 -17.18
N CYS A 5 0.20 7.11 -15.92
CA CYS A 5 0.00 8.50 -15.52
C CYS A 5 1.08 9.46 -16.05
N ARG A 6 0.66 10.65 -16.51
CA ARG A 6 1.51 11.64 -17.19
C ARG A 6 2.63 12.18 -16.30
N GLY A 7 2.44 12.22 -14.98
CA GLY A 7 3.46 12.68 -14.02
C GLY A 7 4.75 11.84 -14.07
N TYR A 8 4.65 10.58 -14.47
CA TYR A 8 5.80 9.66 -14.53
C TYR A 8 6.52 9.65 -15.89
N HIS A 9 6.06 10.44 -16.87
CA HIS A 9 6.70 10.49 -18.21
C HIS A 9 8.16 10.93 -18.18
N ARG A 10 8.56 11.71 -17.17
CA ARG A 10 9.92 12.21 -17.06
C ARG A 10 10.90 11.21 -16.44
N LEU A 11 10.43 10.12 -15.85
CA LEU A 11 11.30 9.15 -15.16
C LEU A 11 12.37 8.56 -16.10
N SER A 12 12.04 8.33 -17.37
CA SER A 12 13.01 7.84 -18.35
C SER A 12 14.10 8.86 -18.72
N ARG A 13 13.89 10.15 -18.43
CA ARG A 13 14.89 11.22 -18.65
C ARG A 13 15.83 11.38 -17.45
N GLU A 14 15.50 10.75 -16.33
CA GLU A 14 16.23 10.75 -15.06
C GLU A 14 16.89 9.37 -14.82
N ASP A 15 17.15 8.61 -15.89
CA ASP A 15 17.77 7.28 -15.87
C ASP A 15 17.02 6.19 -15.06
N TYR A 16 15.73 6.39 -14.77
CA TYR A 16 14.90 5.37 -14.13
C TYR A 16 14.18 4.48 -15.15
N THR A 17 14.44 3.17 -15.09
CA THR A 17 13.63 2.17 -15.80
C THR A 17 12.24 2.09 -15.19
N HIS A 18 11.24 2.54 -15.93
CA HIS A 18 9.86 2.61 -15.45
C HIS A 18 8.89 1.77 -16.28
N PHE A 19 8.51 0.61 -15.75
CA PHE A 19 7.46 -0.23 -16.34
C PHE A 19 6.08 0.42 -16.24
N ARG A 20 5.24 0.24 -17.26
CA ARG A 20 3.92 0.89 -17.33
C ARG A 20 2.88 -0.10 -17.81
N VAL A 21 1.70 -0.13 -17.19
CA VAL A 21 0.56 -0.88 -17.72
C VAL A 21 -0.52 0.11 -18.14
N ASN A 22 -0.96 -0.01 -19.38
CA ASN A 22 -2.08 0.77 -19.87
C ASN A 22 -3.40 0.04 -19.57
N HIS A 23 -4.11 0.46 -18.53
CA HIS A 23 -5.38 -0.14 -18.12
C HIS A 23 -6.55 0.12 -19.08
N SER A 24 -6.40 1.00 -20.08
CA SER A 24 -7.40 1.12 -21.15
C SER A 24 -7.31 -0.02 -22.17
N THR A 25 -6.19 -0.74 -22.21
CA THR A 25 -5.93 -1.81 -23.19
C THR A 25 -5.61 -3.15 -22.54
N ASN A 26 -4.93 -3.17 -21.39
CA ASN A 26 -4.39 -4.37 -20.76
C ASN A 26 -4.57 -4.36 -19.23
N PHE A 27 -4.93 -5.52 -18.65
CA PHE A 27 -5.03 -5.71 -17.20
C PHE A 27 -3.68 -6.03 -16.54
N VAL A 28 -2.79 -6.71 -17.28
CA VAL A 28 -1.40 -7.06 -16.92
C VAL A 28 -0.50 -6.60 -18.08
N HIS A 29 0.80 -6.38 -17.87
CA HIS A 29 1.70 -6.01 -18.96
C HIS A 29 1.71 -7.12 -20.03
N PRO A 30 1.59 -6.77 -21.33
CA PRO A 30 1.46 -7.77 -22.39
C PRO A 30 2.70 -8.64 -22.56
N ASP A 31 3.90 -8.07 -22.33
CA ASP A 31 5.17 -8.75 -22.54
C ASP A 31 5.77 -9.39 -21.28
N ASP A 32 5.24 -9.04 -20.09
CA ASP A 32 5.78 -9.51 -18.82
C ASP A 32 4.66 -9.68 -17.78
N PRO A 33 4.22 -10.93 -17.50
CA PRO A 33 3.11 -11.18 -16.58
C PRO A 33 3.43 -10.80 -15.12
N GLU A 34 4.69 -10.63 -14.74
CA GLU A 34 5.09 -10.18 -13.39
C GLU A 34 4.90 -8.66 -13.22
N VAL A 35 4.80 -7.93 -14.33
CA VAL A 35 4.58 -6.49 -14.35
C VAL A 35 3.07 -6.24 -14.28
N HIS A 36 2.55 -6.09 -13.05
CA HIS A 36 1.15 -5.71 -12.83
C HIS A 36 0.93 -4.76 -11.61
N THR A 37 0.02 -3.79 -11.75
CA THR A 37 -0.43 -2.84 -10.72
C THR A 37 -1.70 -3.22 -9.95
N PRO A 38 -2.55 -4.21 -10.35
CA PRO A 38 -3.82 -4.49 -9.67
C PRO A 38 -3.71 -4.74 -8.15
N SER A 39 -2.65 -5.39 -7.69
CA SER A 39 -2.44 -5.65 -6.25
C SER A 39 -2.27 -4.35 -5.46
N VAL A 40 -1.51 -3.39 -6.01
CA VAL A 40 -1.30 -2.07 -5.39
C VAL A 40 -2.60 -1.26 -5.41
N GLU A 41 -3.35 -1.31 -6.52
CA GLU A 41 -4.64 -0.64 -6.63
C GLU A 41 -5.69 -1.20 -5.66
N SER A 42 -5.75 -2.53 -5.55
CA SER A 42 -6.62 -3.24 -4.62
C SER A 42 -6.30 -2.88 -3.16
N LEU A 43 -5.01 -2.83 -2.81
CA LEU A 43 -4.56 -2.40 -1.50
C LEU A 43 -5.02 -0.96 -1.19
N TRP A 44 -4.80 -0.02 -2.11
CA TRP A 44 -5.25 1.35 -1.96
C TRP A 44 -6.77 1.48 -1.89
N ALA A 45 -7.52 0.65 -2.62
CA ALA A 45 -8.98 0.61 -2.52
C ALA A 45 -9.44 0.20 -1.11
N GLN A 46 -8.77 -0.77 -0.49
CA GLN A 46 -9.07 -1.19 0.89
C GLN A 46 -8.75 -0.10 1.91
N VAL A 47 -7.59 0.57 1.78
CA VAL A 47 -7.21 1.72 2.61
C VAL A 47 -8.25 2.83 2.50
N LYS A 48 -8.60 3.24 1.27
CA LYS A 48 -9.56 4.32 1.03
C LYS A 48 -10.94 3.99 1.57
N ARG A 49 -11.40 2.74 1.47
CA ARG A 49 -12.72 2.32 2.00
C ARG A 49 -12.80 2.44 3.52
N ARG A 50 -11.71 2.15 4.24
CA ARG A 50 -11.66 2.22 5.71
C ARG A 50 -11.46 3.63 6.27
N ASN A 51 -10.92 4.55 5.48
CA ASN A 51 -10.53 5.89 5.92
C ASN A 51 -11.37 7.00 5.25
N ARG A 52 -12.61 6.69 4.85
CA ARG A 52 -13.52 7.70 4.26
C ARG A 52 -13.96 8.69 5.35
N GLY A 53 -13.83 9.99 5.06
CA GLY A 53 -14.26 11.05 5.97
C GLY A 53 -13.27 11.37 7.11
N THR A 54 -12.10 10.72 7.13
CA THR A 54 -11.03 11.03 8.08
C THR A 54 -10.43 12.40 7.79
N ARG A 55 -10.11 13.17 8.83
CA ARG A 55 -9.39 14.45 8.67
C ARG A 55 -7.99 14.19 8.14
N MET A 56 -7.53 15.01 7.19
CA MET A 56 -6.20 14.86 6.59
C MET A 56 -5.08 14.82 7.64
N SER A 57 -5.22 15.58 8.73
CA SER A 57 -4.27 15.62 9.85
C SER A 57 -4.11 14.28 10.58
N GLU A 58 -5.08 13.37 10.48
CA GLU A 58 -5.04 12.07 11.14
C GLU A 58 -4.63 10.94 10.17
N LEU A 59 -4.49 11.24 8.88
CA LEU A 59 -4.29 10.24 7.83
C LEU A 59 -3.10 9.32 8.15
N ASP A 60 -2.00 9.87 8.64
CA ASP A 60 -0.79 9.11 9.00
C ASP A 60 -1.08 8.07 10.09
N SER A 61 -1.82 8.45 11.14
CA SER A 61 -2.20 7.52 12.22
C SER A 61 -3.09 6.38 11.70
N TYR A 62 -4.04 6.71 10.82
CA TYR A 62 -4.92 5.72 10.19
C TYR A 62 -4.18 4.79 9.22
N LEU A 63 -3.21 5.31 8.47
CA LEU A 63 -2.34 4.50 7.61
C LEU A 63 -1.47 3.57 8.46
N CYS A 64 -0.86 4.07 9.55
CA CYS A 64 -0.10 3.25 10.49
C CYS A 64 -0.95 2.12 11.07
N LYS A 65 -2.17 2.43 11.53
CA LYS A 65 -3.12 1.44 12.03
C LYS A 65 -3.51 0.41 10.96
N PHE A 66 -3.74 0.84 9.72
CA PHE A 66 -4.06 -0.05 8.61
C PHE A 66 -2.89 -1.00 8.32
N MET A 67 -1.67 -0.46 8.18
CA MET A 67 -0.46 -1.23 7.92
C MET A 67 -0.19 -2.25 9.03
N TRP A 68 -0.32 -1.84 10.29
CA TRP A 68 -0.16 -2.73 11.43
C TRP A 68 -1.20 -3.86 11.38
N ARG A 69 -2.50 -3.54 11.22
CA ARG A 69 -3.57 -4.56 11.11
C ARG A 69 -3.40 -5.50 9.94
N HIS A 70 -2.85 -5.03 8.81
CA HIS A 70 -2.61 -5.87 7.65
C HIS A 70 -1.51 -6.93 7.92
N ARG A 71 -0.60 -6.65 8.84
CA ARG A 71 0.49 -7.58 9.23
C ARG A 71 0.07 -8.59 10.31
N VAL A 72 -1.00 -8.31 11.06
CA VAL A 72 -1.55 -9.25 12.05
C VAL A 72 -2.03 -10.51 11.34
N ARG A 73 -1.61 -11.68 11.82
CA ARG A 73 -1.96 -12.95 11.18
C ARG A 73 -3.44 -13.29 11.44
N PRO A 74 -4.12 -14.03 10.54
CA PRO A 74 -5.54 -14.37 10.73
C PRO A 74 -5.87 -15.13 12.01
N ASN A 75 -4.88 -15.83 12.59
CA ASN A 75 -5.01 -16.61 13.82
C ASN A 75 -4.49 -15.88 15.07
N GLU A 76 -4.04 -14.64 14.93
CA GLU A 76 -3.63 -13.80 16.05
C GLU A 76 -4.79 -12.89 16.45
N ASP A 77 -5.03 -12.78 17.75
CA ASP A 77 -5.94 -11.77 18.26
C ASP A 77 -5.26 -10.38 18.18
N PRO A 78 -5.87 -9.37 17.53
CA PRO A 78 -5.26 -8.05 17.40
C PRO A 78 -5.03 -7.36 18.75
N PHE A 79 -5.87 -7.59 19.75
CA PHE A 79 -5.71 -6.96 21.06
C PHE A 79 -4.49 -7.53 21.78
N ASP A 80 -4.34 -8.85 21.81
CA ASP A 80 -3.14 -9.48 22.39
C ASP A 80 -1.88 -9.09 21.63
N LYS A 81 -1.97 -9.03 20.29
CA LYS A 81 -0.83 -8.63 19.45
C LYS A 81 -0.34 -7.23 19.74
N ILE A 82 -1.26 -6.26 19.92
CA ILE A 82 -0.84 -4.87 20.19
C ILE A 82 -0.25 -4.74 21.59
N LEU A 83 -0.77 -5.47 22.58
CA LEU A 83 -0.18 -5.50 23.92
C LEU A 83 1.24 -6.08 23.90
N GLY A 84 1.45 -7.19 23.17
CA GLY A 84 2.76 -7.78 22.96
C GLY A 84 3.75 -6.84 22.26
N ASP A 85 3.29 -6.13 21.22
CA ASP A 85 4.11 -5.12 20.54
C ASP A 85 4.48 -3.98 21.49
N VAL A 86 3.52 -3.43 22.24
CA VAL A 86 3.80 -2.38 23.24
C VAL A 86 4.81 -2.86 24.28
N ALA A 87 4.62 -4.06 24.84
CA ALA A 87 5.56 -4.63 25.82
C ALA A 87 6.98 -4.83 25.25
N THR A 88 7.09 -5.18 23.97
CA THR A 88 8.38 -5.39 23.29
C THR A 88 9.13 -4.08 23.03
N TYR A 89 8.42 -3.05 22.56
CA TYR A 89 9.04 -1.77 22.18
C TYR A 89 9.11 -0.75 23.33
N TRP A 90 8.31 -0.93 24.38
CA TRP A 90 8.22 -0.06 25.56
C TRP A 90 8.36 -0.85 26.86
N ALA A 91 9.26 -1.82 26.89
CA ALA A 91 9.58 -2.54 28.13
C ALA A 91 10.00 -1.53 29.21
N PRO A 92 9.45 -1.61 30.44
CA PRO A 92 9.89 -0.76 31.53
C PRO A 92 11.39 -1.03 31.78
N VAL A 93 12.18 0.04 31.75
CA VAL A 93 13.61 0.06 32.08
C VAL A 93 13.79 -0.37 33.54
#